data_AF-A0A350YHA4-F1
#
_entry.id   AF-A0A350YHA4-F1
#
_cell.length_a   1.000
_cell.length_b   1.000
_cell.length_c   1.000
_cell.angle_alpha   90.00
_cell.angle_beta   90.00
_cell.angle_gamma   90.00
#
_symmetry.space_group_name_H-M   'P 1'
#
loop_
_entity.id
_entity.type
_entity.pdbx_description
1 polymer ?
#
loop_
_entity_poly.entity_id
_entity_poly.type
_entity_poly.pdbx_seq_one_letter_code
_entity_poly.pdbx_strand_id
1 'polypeptide(L)' 'VVNGPGEAMHTDIGITGGGNNTHQIYIKGVADHRLKEGDIVEHLVELVEKRVAEIEAE' A
#
# COMPACT_ATOMS: atom_id res chain seq x y z
N VAL A 1 -2.75 -13.10 5.80
CA VAL A 1 -2.91 -12.09 6.87
C VAL A 1 -2.23 -10.84 6.36
N VAL A 2 -2.95 -9.72 6.33
CA VAL A 2 -2.45 -8.39 5.91
C VAL A 2 -2.49 -7.49 7.15
N ASN A 3 -1.69 -6.43 7.14
CA ASN A 3 -1.48 -5.55 8.29
C ASN A 3 -2.81 -4.97 8.81
N GLY A 4 -2.89 -4.72 10.11
CA GLY A 4 -3.97 -3.93 10.68
C GLY A 4 -3.86 -2.45 10.25
N PRO A 5 -4.94 -1.66 10.29
CA PRO A 5 -4.89 -0.23 9.99
C PRO A 5 -3.88 0.55 10.84
N GLY A 6 -3.71 0.18 12.11
CA GLY A 6 -2.70 0.78 12.99
C GLY A 6 -1.27 0.43 12.60
N GLU A 7 -1.01 -0.80 12.12
CA GLU A 7 0.31 -1.19 11.62
C GLU A 7 0.62 -0.50 10.28
N ALA A 8 -0.38 -0.40 9.39
CA ALA A 8 -0.24 0.29 8.10
C ALA A 8 0.06 1.80 8.25
N MET A 9 -0.38 2.42 9.35
CA MET A 9 -0.09 3.83 9.67
C MET A 9 1.38 4.10 10.02
N HIS A 10 2.15 3.08 10.36
CA HIS A 10 3.56 3.21 10.77
C HIS A 10 4.54 2.74 9.69
N THR A 11 4.05 2.44 8.50
CA THR A 11 4.86 1.92 7.38
C THR A 11 4.88 2.90 6.22
N ASP A 12 5.99 2.93 5.47
CA ASP A 12 6.07 3.70 4.21
C ASP A 12 4.98 3.27 3.22
N ILE A 13 4.69 1.97 3.16
CA ILE A 13 3.62 1.38 2.34
C ILE A 13 2.89 0.34 3.18
N GLY A 14 1.59 0.55 3.39
CA GLY A 14 0.72 -0.33 4.15
C GLY A 14 -0.46 -0.83 3.33
N ILE A 15 -0.86 -2.08 3.56
CA ILE A 15 -2.03 -2.67 2.92
C ILE A 15 -2.91 -3.35 3.95
N THR A 16 -4.20 -3.00 3.93
CA THR A 16 -5.19 -3.64 4.78
C THR A 16 -6.18 -4.41 3.92
N GLY A 17 -6.56 -5.59 4.39
CA GLY A 17 -7.53 -6.44 3.71
C GLY A 17 -8.94 -5.94 4.00
N GLY A 18 -9.66 -5.54 2.96
CA GLY A 18 -11.10 -5.39 3.00
C GLY A 18 -11.76 -6.60 2.36
N GLY A 19 -12.82 -7.11 2.99
CA GLY A 19 -13.66 -8.13 2.36
C GLY A 19 -14.12 -7.70 0.96
N ASN A 20 -14.53 -8.67 0.14
CA ASN A 20 -14.93 -8.47 -1.27
C ASN A 20 -13.80 -7.99 -2.19
N ASN A 21 -12.60 -8.60 -2.10
CA ASN A 21 -11.43 -8.30 -2.96
C ASN A 21 -11.03 -6.82 -3.01
N THR A 22 -11.37 -6.06 -1.96
CA THR A 22 -11.09 -4.62 -1.91
C THR A 22 -10.02 -4.36 -0.87
N HIS A 23 -8.87 -3.86 -1.29
CA HIS A 23 -7.72 -3.57 -0.41
C HIS A 23 -7.60 -2.06 -0.22
N GLN A 24 -7.39 -1.60 1.01
CA GLN A 24 -7.07 -0.20 1.28
C GLN A 24 -5.56 -0.06 1.37
N ILE A 25 -5.01 0.83 0.54
CA ILE A 25 -3.59 1.16 0.50
C ILE A 25 -3.33 2.39 1.37
N TYR A 26 -2.18 2.38 2.03
CA TYR A 26 -1.65 3.47 2.85
C TYR A 26 -0.25 3.81 2.37
N ILE A 27 0.07 5.10 2.23
CA ILE A 27 1.39 5.62 1.88
C ILE A 27 1.83 6.58 2.98
N LYS A 28 3.00 6.37 3.56
CA LYS A 28 3.53 7.11 4.73
C LYS A 28 2.50 7.19 5.87
N GLY A 29 1.78 6.09 6.07
CA GLY A 29 0.73 5.96 7.05
C GLY A 29 -0.60 6.68 6.75
N VAL A 30 -0.74 7.35 5.61
CA VAL A 30 -1.98 8.01 5.20
C VAL A 30 -2.72 7.13 4.20
N ALA A 31 -4.04 7.01 4.36
CA ALA A 31 -4.87 6.28 3.40
C ALA A 31 -4.81 6.97 2.03
N ASP A 32 -4.42 6.22 1.00
CA ASP A 32 -4.18 6.74 -0.35
C ASP A 32 -5.36 6.40 -1.27
N HIS A 33 -5.55 5.12 -1.59
CA HIS A 33 -6.67 4.64 -2.44
C HIS A 33 -7.10 3.20 -2.11
N ARG A 34 -8.24 2.80 -2.68
CA ARG A 34 -8.75 1.42 -2.61
C ARG A 34 -8.53 0.71 -3.92
N LEU A 35 -7.90 -0.47 -3.86
CA LEU A 35 -7.75 -1.39 -4.98
C LEU A 35 -8.89 -2.41 -4.93
N LYS A 36 -9.82 -2.38 -5.89
CA LYS A 36 -10.99 -3.30 -5.93
C LYS A 36 -10.81 -4.50 -6.85
N GLU A 37 -10.01 -4.34 -7.89
CA GLU A 37 -9.76 -5.33 -8.94
C GLU A 37 -8.32 -5.12 -9.43
N GLY A 38 -7.59 -6.20 -9.73
CA GLY A 38 -6.19 -6.16 -10.15
C GLY A 38 -5.27 -7.06 -9.32
N ASP A 39 -4.05 -7.27 -9.82
CA ASP A 39 -3.03 -8.01 -9.08
C ASP A 39 -2.42 -7.11 -8.00
N ILE A 40 -2.76 -7.43 -6.75
CA ILE A 40 -2.27 -6.74 -5.56
C ILE A 40 -0.73 -6.77 -5.46
N VAL A 41 -0.09 -7.82 -5.98
CA VAL A 41 1.36 -7.99 -5.93
C VAL A 41 2.01 -7.03 -6.90
N GLU A 42 1.52 -6.98 -8.15
CA GLU A 42 2.05 -6.10 -9.18
C GLU A 42 1.91 -4.63 -8.77
N HIS A 43 0.73 -4.27 -8.26
CA HIS A 43 0.49 -2.92 -7.72
C HIS A 43 1.42 -2.56 -6.55
N LEU A 44 1.69 -3.51 -5.66
CA LEU A 44 2.60 -3.27 -4.53
C LEU A 44 4.05 -3.07 -5.01
N VAL A 45 4.48 -3.83 -6.01
CA VAL A 45 5.81 -3.68 -6.62
C VAL A 45 5.95 -2.28 -7.22
N GLU A 46 4.98 -1.81 -8.01
CA GLU A 46 4.99 -0.46 -8.58
C GLU A 46 5.10 0.64 -7.50
N LEU A 47 4.37 0.50 -6.39
CA LEU A 47 4.41 1.45 -5.29
C LEU A 47 5.79 1.45 -4.60
N VAL A 48 6.40 0.29 -4.42
CA VAL A 48 7.75 0.16 -3.83
C VAL A 48 8.79 0.79 -4.76
N GLU A 49 8.76 0.48 -6.05
CA GLU A 49 9.69 1.04 -7.03
C GLU A 49 9.58 2.57 -7.10
N LYS A 50 8.35 3.10 -7.11
CA LYS A 50 8.11 4.54 -7.06
C LYS A 50 8.69 5.15 -5.77
N ARG A 51 8.47 4.52 -4.62
CA ARG A 51 9.01 5.01 -3.35
C ARG A 51 10.53 5.00 -3.33
N VAL A 52 11.17 3.98 -3.90
CA VAL A 52 12.63 3.91 -4.03
C VAL A 52 13.15 5.05 -4.92
N ALA A 53 12.52 5.28 -6.08
CA ALA A 53 12.91 6.37 -6.98
C ALA A 53 12.77 7.75 -6.32
N GLU A 54 11.75 7.96 -5.48
CA GLU A 54 11.60 9.18 -4.68
C GLU A 54 12.73 9.34 -3.65
N ILE A 55 13.20 8.26 -3.02
CA ILE A 55 14.31 8.29 -2.05
C ILE A 55 15.65 8.56 -2.75
N GLU A 56 15.89 7.98 -3.92
CA GLU A 56 17.13 8.20 -4.67
C GLU A 56 17.23 9.59 -5.32
N ALA A 57 16.09 10.27 -5.50
CA ALA A 57 16.03 11.62 -6.02
C ALA A 57 16.21 12.72 -4.94
N GLU A 58 16.22 12.34 -3.65
CA GLU A 58 16.53 13.19 -2.49
C GLU A 58 18.03 13.23 -2.20
#